data_AF-A0A2E8LJE8-F1
#
_entry.id   AF-A0A2E8LJE8-F1
#
_cell.length_a   1.000
_cell.length_b   1.000
_cell.length_c   1.000
_cell.angle_alpha   90.00
_cell.angle_beta   90.00
_cell.angle_gamma   90.00
#
_symmetry.space_group_name_H-M   'P 1'
#
loop_
_entity.id
_entity.type
_entity.pdbx_description
1 polymer ?
#
loop_
_entity_poly.entity_id
_entity_poly.type
_entity_poly.pdbx_seq_one_letter_code
_entity_poly.pdbx_strand_id
1 'polypeptide(L)'
;MTEADVKTALLPGLTVRQYALLPEGQDAGLIGHHIAQLDFPDGVAVASVTRLGAVLPADPELVLEADDQLTVYGPEEVMPPAGDAAPVATLDH
;
A
#
# COMPACT_ATOMS: atom_id res chain seq x y z
N MET A 1 12.61 6.12 24.82
CA MET A 1 12.31 6.29 23.40
C MET A 1 11.66 5.01 22.94
N THR A 2 10.36 5.04 22.69
CA THR A 2 9.62 3.87 22.22
C THR A 2 9.70 3.80 20.70
N GLU A 3 9.49 2.62 20.13
CA GLU A 3 9.50 2.39 18.68
C GLU A 3 8.52 3.32 17.93
N ALA A 4 7.42 3.70 18.59
CA ALA A 4 6.44 4.68 18.11
C ALA A 4 7.02 6.09 17.87
N ASP A 5 7.97 6.53 18.70
CA ASP A 5 8.63 7.83 18.54
C ASP A 5 9.57 7.84 17.33
N VAL A 6 10.22 6.70 17.05
CA VAL A 6 11.17 6.56 15.92
C VAL A 6 10.44 6.62 14.58
N LYS A 7 9.28 5.96 14.48
CA LYS A 7 8.46 5.96 13.26
C LYS A 7 7.94 7.36 12.91
N THR A 8 7.62 8.16 13.92
CA THR A 8 7.14 9.55 13.75
C THR A 8 8.26 10.51 13.35
N ALA A 9 9.50 10.26 13.80
CA ALA A 9 10.65 11.10 13.49
C ALA A 9 11.21 10.90 12.06
N LEU A 10 10.92 9.77 11.41
CA LEU A 10 11.50 9.40 10.11
C LEU A 10 10.73 10.00 8.91
N LEU A 11 9.46 10.39 9.08
CA LEU A 11 8.65 10.94 7.99
C LEU A 11 7.68 12.04 8.52
N PRO A 12 8.16 13.26 8.84
CA PRO A 12 7.28 14.34 9.29
C PRO A 12 6.24 14.66 8.21
N GLY A 13 4.96 14.45 8.52
CA GLY A 13 3.84 14.74 7.62
C GLY A 13 3.42 13.59 6.69
N LEU A 14 4.02 12.40 6.80
CA LEU A 14 3.58 11.20 6.06
C LEU A 14 3.05 10.15 7.02
N THR A 15 1.96 9.51 6.61
CA THR A 15 1.29 8.43 7.32
C THR A 15 1.57 7.12 6.60
N VAL A 16 1.86 6.07 7.38
CA VAL A 16 1.99 4.70 6.87
C VAL A 16 0.68 3.96 7.13
N ARG A 17 0.09 3.36 6.09
CA ARG A 17 -1.12 2.54 6.21
C ARG A 17 -0.94 1.18 5.54
N GLN A 18 -1.78 0.24 5.95
CA GLN A 18 -1.84 -1.10 5.41
C GLN A 18 -3.23 -1.37 4.85
N TYR A 19 -3.28 -1.87 3.62
CA TYR A 19 -4.50 -2.23 2.91
C TYR A 19 -4.45 -3.70 2.54
N ALA A 20 -5.50 -4.44 2.88
CA ALA A 20 -5.60 -5.87 2.59
C ALA A 20 -6.32 -6.08 1.25
N LEU A 21 -5.68 -6.78 0.33
CA LEU A 21 -6.24 -7.13 -0.97
C LEU A 21 -7.14 -8.35 -0.86
N LEU A 22 -8.38 -8.11 -0.47
CA LEU A 22 -9.39 -9.15 -0.39
C LEU A 22 -10.14 -9.26 -1.73
N PRO A 23 -10.39 -10.46 -2.26
CA PRO A 23 -11.19 -10.66 -3.48
C PRO A 23 -12.61 -10.08 -3.40
N GLU A 24 -13.17 -9.99 -2.20
CA GLU A 24 -14.49 -9.39 -1.93
C GLU A 24 -14.41 -7.90 -1.60
N GLY A 25 -13.19 -7.36 -1.46
CA GLY A 25 -12.93 -5.97 -1.12
C GLY A 25 -13.01 -5.02 -2.31
N GLN A 26 -12.99 -3.71 -2.02
CA GLN A 26 -12.98 -2.68 -3.06
C GLN A 26 -11.69 -2.69 -3.91
N ASP A 27 -10.62 -3.25 -3.34
CA ASP A 27 -9.29 -3.36 -3.97
C ASP A 27 -9.10 -4.65 -4.76
N ALA A 28 -10.14 -5.47 -4.93
CA ALA A 28 -10.07 -6.74 -5.65
C ALA A 28 -9.57 -6.58 -7.09
N GLY A 29 -9.84 -5.42 -7.72
CA GLY A 29 -9.38 -5.09 -9.06
C GLY A 29 -7.85 -4.93 -9.18
N LEU A 30 -7.12 -4.85 -8.07
CA LEU A 30 -5.65 -4.78 -8.07
C LEU A 30 -5.01 -6.17 -8.10
N ILE A 31 -5.75 -7.21 -7.74
CA ILE A 31 -5.25 -8.58 -7.69
C ILE A 31 -4.92 -9.05 -9.11
N GLY A 32 -3.71 -9.56 -9.30
CA GLY A 32 -3.19 -9.99 -10.60
C GLY A 32 -2.46 -8.89 -11.37
N HIS A 33 -2.44 -7.65 -10.88
CA HIS A 33 -1.67 -6.56 -11.48
C HIS A 33 -0.27 -6.45 -10.87
N HIS A 34 0.68 -5.97 -11.67
CA HIS A 34 2.03 -5.63 -11.20
C HIS A 34 2.02 -4.30 -10.45
N ILE A 35 2.92 -4.14 -9.47
CA ILE A 35 3.11 -2.85 -8.77
C ILE A 35 3.38 -1.71 -9.77
N ALA A 36 4.12 -1.96 -10.84
CA ALA A 36 4.41 -0.97 -11.89
C ALA A 36 3.16 -0.44 -12.63
N GLN A 37 2.04 -1.17 -12.58
CA GLN A 37 0.79 -0.81 -13.25
C GLN A 37 -0.16 -0.01 -12.37
N LEU A 38 0.24 0.22 -11.11
CA LEU A 38 -0.53 0.96 -10.13
C LEU A 38 -0.21 2.44 -10.24
N ASP A 39 -1.25 3.26 -10.39
CA ASP A 39 -1.12 4.71 -10.37
C ASP A 39 -1.43 5.23 -8.96
N PHE A 40 -0.42 5.81 -8.32
CA PHE A 40 -0.53 6.36 -6.98
C PHE A 40 -0.56 7.89 -7.04
N PRO A 41 -1.36 8.56 -6.18
CA PRO A 41 -1.33 10.01 -6.06
C PRO A 41 0.07 10.54 -5.72
N ASP A 42 0.33 11.79 -6.09
CA ASP A 42 1.60 12.46 -5.78
C ASP A 42 1.95 12.37 -4.28
N GLY A 43 3.15 11.87 -4.00
CA GLY A 43 3.65 11.70 -2.63
C GLY A 43 3.25 10.39 -1.95
N VAL A 44 2.49 9.52 -2.61
CA VAL A 44 2.15 8.17 -2.15
C VAL A 44 3.07 7.14 -2.80
N ALA A 45 3.58 6.18 -2.02
CA ALA A 45 4.38 5.09 -2.54
C ALA A 45 4.20 3.81 -1.72
N VAL A 46 4.43 2.65 -2.36
CA VAL A 46 4.44 1.34 -1.70
C VAL A 46 5.78 1.13 -1.01
N ALA A 47 5.74 0.89 0.30
CA ALA A 47 6.93 0.50 1.08
C ALA A 47 7.23 -1.00 0.93
N SER A 48 6.20 -1.83 1.03
CA SER A 48 6.35 -3.29 1.01
C SER A 48 5.01 -3.98 0.81
N VAL A 49 5.06 -5.24 0.40
CA VAL A 49 3.90 -6.13 0.35
C VAL A 49 4.11 -7.24 1.38
N THR A 50 3.15 -7.49 2.25
CA THR A 50 3.20 -8.64 3.17
C THR A 50 2.30 -9.74 2.63
N ARG A 51 2.87 -10.90 2.31
CA ARG A 51 2.15 -12.08 1.84
C ARG A 51 2.27 -13.20 2.86
N LEU A 52 1.14 -13.64 3.41
CA LEU A 52 1.10 -14.74 4.39
C LEU A 52 2.11 -14.55 5.55
N GLY A 53 2.32 -13.29 5.97
CA GLY A 53 3.26 -12.93 7.04
C GLY A 53 4.73 -12.72 6.60
N ALA A 54 5.08 -12.97 5.34
CA ALA A 54 6.39 -12.66 4.79
C ALA A 54 6.41 -11.26 4.15
N VAL A 55 7.39 -10.43 4.51
CA VAL A 55 7.56 -9.09 3.93
C VAL A 55 8.36 -9.20 2.63
N LEU A 56 7.73 -8.80 1.53
CA LEU A 56 8.31 -8.70 0.19
C LEU A 56 8.64 -7.24 -0.11
N PRO A 57 9.77 -6.97 -0.78
CA PRO A 57 10.07 -5.63 -1.28
C PRO A 57 9.02 -5.21 -2.32
N ALA A 58 8.75 -3.90 -2.40
CA ALA A 58 7.88 -3.31 -3.43
C ALA A 58 8.58 -3.29 -4.79
N ASP A 59 8.84 -4.46 -5.36
CA ASP A 59 9.42 -4.62 -6.69
C ASP A 59 8.37 -4.28 -7.76
N PRO A 60 8.67 -3.42 -8.76
CA PRO A 60 7.75 -3.08 -9.84
C PRO A 60 7.19 -4.30 -10.58
N GLU A 61 7.96 -5.38 -10.67
CA GLU A 61 7.56 -6.62 -11.35
C GLU A 61 6.76 -7.56 -10.42
N LEU A 62 6.63 -7.25 -9.13
CA LEU A 62 5.83 -8.05 -8.20
C LEU A 62 4.35 -8.00 -8.59
N VAL A 63 3.76 -9.17 -8.80
CA VAL A 63 2.32 -9.33 -9.03
C VAL A 63 1.61 -9.41 -7.68
N LEU A 64 0.60 -8.57 -7.51
CA LEU A 64 -0.27 -8.57 -6.34
C LEU A 64 -1.18 -9.80 -6.35
N GLU A 65 -1.30 -10.45 -5.20
CA GLU A 65 -2.17 -11.62 -5.02
C GLU A 65 -3.26 -11.32 -3.99
N ALA A 66 -4.28 -12.18 -3.96
CA ALA A 66 -5.27 -12.16 -2.90
C ALA A 66 -4.59 -12.36 -1.53
N ASP A 67 -5.15 -11.72 -0.51
CA ASP A 67 -4.66 -11.68 0.87
C ASP A 67 -3.33 -10.95 1.08
N ASP A 68 -2.78 -10.31 0.05
CA ASP A 68 -1.64 -9.42 0.21
C ASP A 68 -2.01 -8.20 1.04
N GLN A 69 -1.07 -7.76 1.88
CA GLN A 69 -1.17 -6.52 2.61
C GLN A 69 -0.19 -5.50 2.03
N LEU A 70 -0.70 -4.54 1.26
CA LEU A 70 0.11 -3.42 0.80
C LEU A 70 0.36 -2.47 1.94
N THR A 71 1.64 -2.24 2.23
CA THR A 71 2.06 -1.15 3.11
C THR A 71 2.46 0.03 2.23
N VAL A 72 1.73 1.13 2.37
CA VAL A 72 1.95 2.38 1.63
C VAL A 72 2.17 3.53 2.60
N TYR A 73 2.93 4.52 2.15
CA TYR A 73 3.17 5.75 2.90
C TYR A 73 2.91 6.95 2.01
N GLY A 74 2.35 8.00 2.61
CA GLY A 74 2.00 9.22 1.89
C GLY A 74 1.33 10.27 2.79
N PRO A 75 0.95 11.43 2.23
CA PRO A 75 0.25 12.48 2.97
C PRO A 75 -1.10 11.97 3.49
N GLU A 76 -1.44 12.30 4.74
CA GLU A 76 -2.70 11.84 5.35
C GLU A 76 -3.94 12.26 4.55
N GLU A 77 -3.90 13.43 3.89
CA GLU A 77 -4.99 14.01 3.10
C GLU A 77 -5.43 13.12 1.92
N VAL A 78 -4.52 12.31 1.38
CA VAL A 78 -4.77 11.44 0.22
C VAL A 78 -4.73 9.95 0.57
N MET A 79 -4.65 9.62 1.86
CA MET A 79 -4.51 8.24 2.37
C MET A 79 -5.78 7.83 3.12
N PRO A 80 -6.71 7.08 2.48
CA PRO A 80 -7.94 6.55 3.08
C PRO A 80 -7.68 5.78 4.38
N PRO A 81 -8.62 5.74 5.33
CA PRO A 81 -8.44 4.98 6.55
C PRO A 81 -8.25 3.48 6.30
N ALA A 82 -7.57 2.79 7.23
CA ALA A 82 -7.40 1.34 7.12
C ALA A 82 -8.77 0.65 7.19
N GLY A 83 -9.08 -0.19 6.21
CA GLY A 83 -10.39 -0.83 6.03
C GLY A 83 -11.20 -0.27 4.85
N ASP A 84 -10.84 0.92 4.36
CA ASP A 84 -11.28 1.41 3.04
C ASP A 84 -10.29 0.98 1.95
N ALA A 85 -10.65 1.24 0.69
CA ALA A 85 -9.81 1.01 -0.47
C ALA A 85 -8.45 1.73 -0.39
N ALA A 86 -7.41 1.10 -0.93
CA ALA A 86 -6.11 1.74 -1.12
C ALA A 86 -6.22 2.96 -2.06
N PRO A 87 -5.40 4.01 -1.87
CA PRO A 87 -5.41 5.20 -2.74
C PRO A 87 -4.66 4.90 -4.04
N VAL A 88 -5.26 4.08 -4.89
CA VAL A 88 -4.63 3.59 -6.11
C VAL A 88 -5.67 3.44 -7.21
N ALA A 89 -5.28 3.83 -8.42
CA ALA A 89 -6.03 3.54 -9.64
C ALA A 89 -5.28 2.47 -10.45
N THR A 90 -6.01 1.60 -11.14
CA THR A 90 -5.43 0.74 -12.16
C THR A 90 -5.25 1.54 -13.45
N LEU A 91 -4.07 1.49 -14.05
CA LEU A 91 -3.88 1.98 -15.42
C LEU A 91 -4.64 1.05 -16.37
N ASP A 92 -5.86 1.45 -16.77
CA ASP A 92 -6.58 0.78 -17.87
C ASP A 92 -5.72 0.94 -19.14
N HIS A 93 -5.20 -0.17 -19.66
CA HIS A 93 -4.40 -0.22 -20.88
C HIS A 93 -5.09 -1.07 -21.95
#